data_AF-A0A6P1Z9G5-F1
#
_entry.id   AF-A0A6P1Z9G5-F1
#
_cell.length_a   1.000
_cell.length_b   1.000
_cell.length_c   1.000
_cell.angle_alpha   90.00
_cell.angle_beta   90.00
_cell.angle_gamma   90.00
#
_symmetry.space_group_name_H-M   'P 1'
#
loop_
_entity.id
_entity.type
_entity.pdbx_description
1 polymer ?
#
loop_
_entity_poly.entity_id
_entity_poly.type
_entity_poly.pdbx_seq_one_letter_code
_entity_poly.pdbx_strand_id
1 'polypeptide(L)'
;FLHGQGKAVDFPFAPGMTPVAEFAMITAFGLRGSGLYPEWTPRHACHVDLRDGKPRLFWKRPNGRYRYGHEALAAALALAGMQERKDHI
;
A
#
# COMPACT_ATOMS: atom_id res chain seq x y z
N PHE A 1 -5.62 -10.46 12.76
CA PHE A 1 -4.95 -11.76 12.56
C PHE A 1 -5.19 -12.26 11.12
N LEU A 2 -4.77 -11.49 10.10
CA LEU A 2 -4.97 -11.87 8.69
C LEU A 2 -3.73 -12.56 8.10
N HIS A 3 -2.52 -12.12 8.47
CA HIS A 3 -1.27 -12.82 8.12
C HIS A 3 -1.24 -14.25 8.65
N GLY A 4 -1.61 -14.47 9.91
CA GLY A 4 -1.67 -15.81 10.50
C GLY A 4 -2.69 -16.76 9.87
N GLN A 5 -3.57 -16.25 8.99
CA GLN A 5 -4.54 -17.03 8.22
C GLN A 5 -4.13 -17.19 6.74
N GLY A 6 -2.97 -16.68 6.33
CA GLY A 6 -2.58 -16.64 4.92
C GLY A 6 -3.43 -15.71 4.06
N LYS A 7 -4.15 -14.75 4.68
CA LYS A 7 -5.09 -13.83 4.00
C LYS A 7 -4.55 -12.41 3.83
N ALA A 8 -3.28 -12.19 4.16
CA ALA A 8 -2.62 -10.91 4.00
C ALA A 8 -1.15 -11.09 3.64
N VAL A 9 -0.64 -10.14 2.87
CA VAL A 9 0.77 -10.09 2.48
C VAL A 9 1.26 -8.65 2.53
N ASP A 10 2.51 -8.50 2.97
CA ASP A 10 3.26 -7.26 2.95
C ASP A 10 4.39 -7.42 1.95
N PHE A 11 4.60 -6.44 1.06
CA PHE A 11 5.66 -6.49 0.07
C PHE A 11 6.10 -5.08 -0.36
N PRO A 12 7.40 -4.89 -0.70
CA PRO A 12 7.87 -3.66 -1.33
C PRO A 12 7.25 -3.52 -2.72
N PHE A 13 7.05 -2.28 -3.18
CA PHE A 13 6.66 -2.07 -4.57
C PHE A 13 7.73 -2.59 -5.55
N ALA A 14 7.26 -3.14 -6.66
CA ALA A 14 8.06 -3.73 -7.71
C ALA A 14 8.99 -2.66 -8.33
N PRO A 15 10.26 -3.01 -8.60
CA PRO A 15 11.16 -2.10 -9.30
C PRO A 15 10.62 -1.80 -10.72
N GLY A 16 10.72 -0.54 -11.16
CA GLY A 16 10.32 -0.13 -12.50
C GLY A 16 8.81 0.11 -12.69
N MET A 17 8.01 -0.02 -11.63
CA MET A 17 6.60 0.37 -11.64
C MET A 17 6.35 1.39 -10.54
N THR A 18 5.67 2.50 -10.88
CA THR A 18 5.33 3.48 -9.85
C THR A 18 4.35 2.87 -8.83
N PRO A 19 4.44 3.23 -7.53
CA PRO A 19 3.50 2.82 -6.49
C PRO A 19 2.02 3.01 -6.86
N VAL A 20 1.70 4.08 -7.60
CA VAL A 20 0.34 4.36 -8.06
C VAL A 20 -0.15 3.31 -9.05
N ALA A 21 0.69 2.94 -10.03
CA ALA A 21 0.35 1.95 -11.06
C ALA A 21 0.19 0.55 -10.45
N GLU A 22 1.10 0.14 -9.58
CA GLU A 22 1.02 -1.16 -8.92
C GLU A 22 -0.21 -1.24 -8.00
N PHE A 23 -0.50 -0.18 -7.25
CA PHE A 23 -1.69 -0.10 -6.43
C PHE A 23 -3.00 -0.17 -7.24
N ALA A 24 -3.03 0.46 -8.42
CA ALA A 24 -4.17 0.36 -9.33
C ALA A 24 -4.40 -1.09 -9.79
N MET A 25 -3.34 -1.85 -10.08
CA MET A 25 -3.48 -3.28 -10.39
C MET A 25 -4.01 -4.08 -9.20
N ILE A 26 -3.39 -3.92 -8.02
CA ILE A 26 -3.79 -4.58 -6.77
C ILE A 26 -5.27 -4.39 -6.46
N THR A 27 -5.77 -3.15 -6.59
CA THR A 27 -7.17 -2.83 -6.28
C THR A 27 -8.17 -3.39 -7.29
N ALA A 28 -7.73 -3.67 -8.52
CA ALA A 28 -8.54 -4.35 -9.53
C ALA A 28 -8.76 -5.84 -9.23
N PHE A 29 -7.82 -6.50 -8.54
CA PHE A 29 -7.90 -7.93 -8.18
C PHE A 29 -8.85 -8.24 -6.99
N GLY A 30 -9.66 -7.28 -6.55
CA GLY A 30 -10.67 -7.51 -5.52
C GLY A 30 -10.15 -7.59 -4.09
N LEU A 31 -8.89 -7.23 -3.86
CA LEU A 31 -8.31 -7.08 -2.53
C LEU A 31 -9.05 -5.99 -1.75
N ARG A 32 -9.41 -6.28 -0.49
CA ARG A 32 -10.38 -5.47 0.26
C ARG A 32 -9.71 -4.62 1.33
N GLY A 33 -8.57 -5.04 1.87
CA GLY A 33 -7.73 -4.18 2.69
C GLY A 33 -6.51 -3.77 1.91
N SER A 34 -6.17 -2.48 1.97
CA SER A 34 -4.97 -1.97 1.34
C SER A 34 -4.32 -0.90 2.20
N GLY A 35 -3.03 -1.05 2.43
CA GLY A 35 -2.25 -0.21 3.32
C GLY A 35 -0.92 0.21 2.69
N LEU A 36 -0.40 1.34 3.14
CA LEU A 36 0.95 1.78 2.78
C LEU A 36 1.85 1.94 4.01
N TYR A 37 3.08 1.46 3.88
CA TYR A 37 4.21 1.68 4.79
C TYR A 37 5.24 2.60 4.11
N PRO A 38 5.15 3.93 4.29
CA PRO A 38 6.01 4.90 3.59
C PRO A 38 7.46 4.95 4.10
N GLU A 39 7.76 4.24 5.18
CA GLU A 39 9.07 4.25 5.84
C GLU A 39 9.76 2.90 5.74
N TRP A 40 9.15 1.94 5.04
CA TRP A 40 9.79 0.66 4.80
C TRP A 40 11.02 0.89 3.93
N THR A 41 12.15 0.29 4.32
CA THR A 41 13.42 0.38 3.60
C THR A 41 13.80 -0.96 2.96
N PRO A 42 14.46 -0.97 1.80
CA PRO A 42 14.96 0.18 1.04
C PRO A 42 13.90 0.91 0.20
N ARG A 43 12.68 0.37 0.11
CA ARG A 43 11.59 0.92 -0.70
C ARG A 43 10.27 0.86 0.06
N HIS A 44 9.40 1.82 -0.25
CA HIS A 44 8.01 1.85 0.20
C HIS A 44 7.35 0.48 0.01
N ALA A 45 6.60 0.05 1.00
CA ALA A 45 5.90 -1.24 0.97
C ALA A 45 4.40 -1.05 1.11
N CYS A 46 3.67 -2.02 0.59
CA CYS A 46 2.23 -2.08 0.70
C CYS A 46 1.79 -3.31 1.50
N HIS A 47 0.61 -3.19 2.10
CA HIS A 47 -0.14 -4.28 2.70
C HIS A 47 -1.37 -4.53 1.86
N VAL A 48 -1.72 -5.79 1.64
CA VAL A 48 -3.00 -6.17 1.05
C VAL A 48 -3.61 -7.35 1.77
N ASP A 49 -4.94 -7.38 1.86
CA ASP A 49 -5.66 -8.47 2.51
C ASP A 49 -7.05 -8.73 1.92
N LEU A 50 -7.54 -9.97 2.14
CA LEU A 50 -8.80 -10.48 1.60
C LEU A 50 -10.05 -10.17 2.46
N ARG A 51 -9.93 -9.54 3.65
CA ARG A 51 -10.99 -9.33 4.68
C ARG A 51 -12.44 -9.67 4.29
N ASP A 52 -12.78 -10.95 4.29
CA ASP A 52 -14.09 -11.46 3.87
C ASP A 52 -15.24 -10.84 4.68
N GLY A 53 -16.31 -10.45 3.98
CA GLY A 53 -17.52 -9.89 4.60
C GLY A 53 -17.36 -8.51 5.25
N LYS A 54 -16.18 -7.87 5.17
CA LYS A 54 -15.92 -6.57 5.80
C LYS A 54 -15.85 -5.43 4.77
N PRO A 55 -16.23 -4.20 5.13
CA PRO A 55 -16.01 -3.04 4.27
C PRO A 55 -14.55 -2.94 3.82
N ARG A 56 -14.34 -2.36 2.64
CA ARG A 56 -12.98 -2.06 2.18
C ARG A 56 -12.31 -1.13 3.19
N LEU A 57 -11.03 -1.37 3.48
CA LEU A 57 -10.26 -0.54 4.40
C LEU A 57 -9.00 -0.07 3.70
N PHE A 58 -8.79 1.23 3.80
CA PHE A 58 -7.62 1.91 3.28
C PHE A 58 -6.90 2.57 4.44
N TRP A 59 -5.57 2.50 4.46
CA TRP A 59 -4.78 3.16 5.48
C TRP A 59 -3.35 3.45 5.04
N LYS A 60 -2.67 4.32 5.79
CA LYS A 60 -1.21 4.48 5.74
C LYS A 60 -0.65 4.47 7.15
N ARG A 61 0.62 4.07 7.29
CA ARG A 61 1.32 4.07 8.58
C ARG A 61 2.57 4.98 8.57
N PRO A 62 2.42 6.32 8.53
CA PRO A 62 3.54 7.25 8.70
C PRO A 62 3.96 7.33 10.18
N ASN A 63 5.27 7.36 10.42
CA ASN A 63 5.93 7.49 11.72
C ASN A 63 5.36 6.50 12.75
N GLY A 64 5.12 5.27 12.29
CA GLY A 64 4.54 4.20 13.10
C GLY A 64 3.04 4.32 13.46
N ARG A 65 2.34 5.37 13.02
CA ARG A 65 0.93 5.64 13.37
C ARG A 65 -0.02 5.38 12.21
N TYR A 66 -1.13 4.69 12.46
CA TYR A 66 -2.14 4.43 11.45
C TYR A 66 -3.02 5.66 11.17
N ARG A 67 -3.27 5.92 9.89
CA ARG A 67 -4.30 6.85 9.40
C ARG A 67 -5.17 6.14 8.38
N TYR A 68 -6.48 6.21 8.53
CA TYR A 68 -7.44 5.44 7.73
C TYR A 68 -8.15 6.31 6.68
N GLY A 69 -8.69 5.67 5.65
CA GLY A 69 -9.50 6.29 4.60
C GLY A 69 -8.79 6.35 3.24
N HIS A 70 -9.59 6.46 2.18
CA HIS A 70 -9.12 6.53 0.79
C HIS A 70 -8.16 7.72 0.57
N GLU A 71 -8.49 8.89 1.13
CA GLU A 71 -7.67 10.11 1.03
C GLU A 71 -6.28 9.93 1.64
N ALA A 72 -6.22 9.28 2.81
CA ALA A 72 -4.97 9.05 3.52
C ALA A 72 -4.00 8.21 2.68
N LEU A 73 -4.53 7.21 1.96
CA LEU A 73 -3.78 6.33 1.08
C LEU A 73 -3.43 7.00 -0.26
N ALA A 74 -4.36 7.72 -0.89
CA ALA A 74 -4.12 8.44 -2.14
C ALA A 74 -2.98 9.46 -2.00
N ALA A 75 -2.97 10.25 -0.93
CA ALA A 75 -1.89 11.18 -0.63
C ALA A 75 -0.55 10.45 -0.43
N ALA A 76 -0.57 9.24 0.13
CA ALA A 76 0.62 8.44 0.37
C ALA A 76 1.21 7.88 -0.94
N LEU A 77 0.35 7.39 -1.83
CA LEU A 77 0.73 6.88 -3.15
C LEU A 77 1.30 8.00 -4.05
N ALA A 78 0.71 9.20 -3.98
CA ALA A 78 1.23 10.36 -4.71
C ALA A 78 2.65 10.74 -4.27
N LEU A 79 2.91 10.75 -2.94
CA LEU A 79 4.24 11.00 -2.39
C LEU A 79 5.25 9.92 -2.81
N ALA A 80 4.87 8.65 -2.69
CA ALA A 80 5.72 7.52 -3.06
C ALA A 80 6.09 7.58 -4.56
N GLY A 81 5.14 7.88 -5.45
CA GLY A 81 5.38 8.03 -6.89
C GLY A 81 6.17 9.29 -7.29
N MET A 82 6.26 10.31 -6.43
CA MET A 82 7.15 11.46 -6.64
C MET A 82 8.59 11.16 -6.24
N GLN A 83 8.80 10.32 -5.23
CA GLN A 83 10.13 9.98 -4.73
C GLN A 83 10.89 9.08 -5.71
N GLU A 84 10.24 8.05 -6.25
CA GLU A 84 10.89 7.20 -7.27
C GLU A 84 11.28 7.95 -8.54
N ARG A 85 10.50 8.95 -8.95
CA ARG A 85 10.87 9.79 -10.11
C ARG A 85 12.15 10.59 -9.90
N LYS A 86 12.55 10.87 -8.66
CA LYS A 86 13.82 11.55 -8.37
C LYS A 86 15.01 10.59 -8.39
N ASP A 87 14.81 9.33 -8.05
CA ASP A 87 15.87 8.32 -8.00
C ASP A 87 16.28 7.81 -9.41
N HIS A 88 15.52 8.20 -10.44
CA HIS A 88 15.73 7.80 -11.85
C HIS A 88 16.14 8.96 -12.78
N ILE A 89 16.44 10.15 -12.25
CA ILE A 89 16.96 11.32 -13.01
C ILE A 89 18.45 11.48 -12.73
#